data_AF-A0A7E5VVW3-F1
#
_entry.id   AF-A0A7E5VVW3-F1
#
_cell.length_a   1.000
_cell.length_b   1.000
_cell.length_c   1.000
_cell.angle_alpha   90.00
_cell.angle_beta   90.00
_cell.angle_gamma   90.00
#
_symmetry.space_group_name_H-M   'P 1'
#
loop_
_entity.id
_entity.type
_entity.pdbx_description
1 polymer ?
#
loop_
_entity_poly.entity_id
_entity_poly.type
_entity_poly.pdbx_seq_one_letter_code
_entity_poly.pdbx_strand_id
1 'polypeptide(L)'
;MSQKRVKKPSNTAIDYSEIEDSVKECVRFIVCREGSKIPIKRSEIIKHLSTVCETPSNHTNAVIIEANKVLKRVYGFKLVQVKAKSGIQYIVVLNEECESLPSTVSDSQERRLLVATLLHIFMTAAPVKEEDMYKFLIEAGLLEDNDLASRKLLTTTFTRQMYLQYSKVGEGDLARYVFQWGERASEEVPKLFLLNKMAEAFEKTPDHWYEQYKEATEETRQNTNTS
;
A
#
# COMPACT_ATOMS: atom_id res chain seq x y z
N MET A 1 54.69 -28.27 -0.31
CA MET A 1 53.27 -28.04 -0.67
C MET A 1 52.58 -27.41 0.54
N SER A 2 52.38 -26.09 0.53
CA SER A 2 51.79 -25.36 1.66
C SER A 2 50.32 -25.11 1.36
N GLN A 3 49.42 -25.81 2.05
CA GLN A 3 47.98 -25.64 1.89
C GLN A 3 47.57 -24.32 2.57
N LYS A 4 47.25 -23.31 1.77
CA LYS A 4 46.58 -22.09 2.24
C LYS A 4 45.18 -22.47 2.74
N ARG A 5 45.00 -22.41 4.06
CA ARG A 5 43.73 -22.55 4.74
C ARG A 5 42.83 -21.37 4.35
N VAL A 6 41.89 -21.61 3.44
CA VAL A 6 40.84 -20.63 3.09
C VAL A 6 39.96 -20.45 4.32
N LYS A 7 40.02 -19.28 4.96
CA LYS A 7 39.09 -18.91 6.03
C LYS A 7 37.70 -18.74 5.42
N LYS A 8 36.77 -19.59 5.87
CA LYS A 8 35.33 -19.49 5.65
C LYS A 8 34.86 -18.10 6.12
N PRO A 9 33.99 -17.38 5.40
CA PRO A 9 33.48 -16.11 5.88
C PRO A 9 32.63 -16.38 7.13
N SER A 10 33.02 -15.76 8.24
CA SER A 10 32.25 -15.76 9.48
C SER A 10 30.96 -14.99 9.26
N ASN A 11 29.83 -15.66 9.42
CA ASN A 11 28.53 -15.02 9.50
C ASN A 11 28.43 -14.36 10.89
N THR A 12 29.09 -13.22 11.07
CA THR A 12 28.99 -12.41 12.29
C THR A 12 27.63 -11.72 12.29
N ALA A 13 26.80 -12.02 13.28
CA ALA A 13 25.59 -11.24 13.55
C ALA A 13 26.01 -9.79 13.78
N ILE A 14 25.41 -8.87 13.03
CA ILE A 14 25.68 -7.42 13.13
C ILE A 14 25.22 -6.97 14.52
N ASP A 15 26.10 -6.32 15.28
CA ASP A 15 25.74 -5.75 16.57
C ASP A 15 24.78 -4.56 16.35
N TYR A 16 23.70 -4.50 17.13
CA TYR A 16 22.71 -3.43 17.03
C TYR A 16 23.35 -2.05 17.27
N SER A 17 24.37 -1.99 18.14
CA SER A 17 25.10 -0.76 18.43
C SER A 17 25.77 -0.15 17.19
N GLU A 18 26.17 -0.97 16.22
CA GLU A 18 26.83 -0.55 14.99
C GLU A 18 25.86 0.05 13.96
N ILE A 19 24.55 -0.23 14.10
CA ILE A 19 23.52 0.21 13.15
C ILE A 19 22.47 1.12 13.78
N GLU A 20 22.57 1.42 15.08
CA GLU A 20 21.54 2.14 15.82
C GLU A 20 21.22 3.52 15.21
N ASP A 21 22.24 4.30 14.86
CA ASP A 21 22.05 5.62 14.27
C ASP A 21 21.47 5.53 12.85
N SER A 22 21.90 4.55 12.07
CA SER A 22 21.31 4.23 10.76
C SER A 22 19.85 3.82 10.87
N VAL A 23 19.46 3.10 11.93
CA VAL A 23 18.08 2.72 12.21
C VAL A 23 17.25 3.96 12.52
N LYS A 24 17.71 4.84 13.42
CA LYS A 24 17.02 6.10 13.75
C LYS A 24 16.81 6.97 12.52
N GLU A 25 17.86 7.12 11.70
CA GLU A 25 17.78 7.92 10.48
C GLU A 25 16.91 7.28 9.40
N CYS A 26 16.91 5.94 9.28
CA CYS A 26 15.99 5.22 8.39
C CYS A 26 14.52 5.44 8.80
N VAL A 27 14.21 5.38 10.10
CA VAL A 27 12.86 5.64 10.62
C VAL A 27 12.45 7.07 10.28
N ARG A 28 13.31 8.05 10.56
CA ARG A 28 13.05 9.46 10.24
C ARG A 28 12.78 9.67 8.75
N PHE A 29 13.63 9.10 7.89
CA PHE A 29 13.48 9.17 6.44
C PHE A 29 12.12 8.64 5.97
N ILE A 30 11.67 7.53 6.55
CA ILE A 30 10.38 6.90 6.22
C ILE A 30 9.20 7.77 6.69
N VAL A 31 9.20 8.19 7.96
CA VAL A 31 8.10 8.97 8.56
C VAL A 31 7.91 10.30 7.82
N CYS A 32 9.00 10.99 7.45
CA CYS A 32 8.93 12.25 6.70
C CYS A 32 8.30 12.10 5.31
N ARG A 33 8.28 10.89 4.73
CA ARG A 33 7.73 10.64 3.39
C ARG A 33 6.32 10.08 3.40
N GLU A 34 5.84 9.65 4.56
CA GLU A 34 4.57 8.96 4.65
C GLU A 34 3.37 9.83 4.22
N GLY A 35 3.41 11.14 4.50
CA GLY A 35 2.35 12.06 4.07
C GLY A 35 2.11 12.10 2.55
N SER A 36 3.12 11.76 1.74
CA SER A 36 2.97 11.70 0.27
C SER A 36 2.29 10.41 -0.23
N LYS A 37 2.32 9.35 0.60
CA LYS A 37 1.87 7.99 0.27
C LYS A 37 2.54 7.37 -0.96
N ILE A 38 3.64 7.96 -1.45
CA ILE A 38 4.39 7.43 -2.58
C ILE A 38 5.27 6.27 -2.12
N PRO A 39 5.23 5.10 -2.81
CA PRO A 39 6.10 3.97 -2.49
C PRO A 39 7.58 4.36 -2.52
N ILE A 40 8.32 3.93 -1.49
CA ILE A 40 9.73 4.22 -1.32
C ILE A 40 10.56 3.13 -1.98
N LYS A 41 11.39 3.47 -2.96
CA LYS A 41 12.29 2.48 -3.58
C LYS A 41 13.38 2.07 -2.60
N ARG A 42 13.73 0.78 -2.60
CA ARG A 42 14.86 0.29 -1.80
C ARG A 42 16.17 1.02 -2.10
N SER A 43 16.41 1.35 -3.37
CA SER A 43 17.60 2.11 -3.80
C SER A 43 17.64 3.53 -3.23
N GLU A 44 16.49 4.17 -2.98
CA GLU A 44 16.42 5.48 -2.33
C GLU A 44 16.83 5.39 -0.86
N ILE A 45 16.39 4.34 -0.14
CA ILE A 45 16.80 4.08 1.24
C ILE A 45 18.30 3.82 1.31
N ILE A 46 18.83 2.95 0.44
CA ILE A 46 20.28 2.65 0.37
C ILE A 46 21.07 3.95 0.15
N LYS A 47 20.64 4.76 -0.84
CA LYS A 47 21.30 6.03 -1.14
C LYS A 47 21.31 6.95 0.07
N HIS A 48 20.15 7.16 0.71
CA HIS A 48 20.03 8.01 1.89
C HIS A 48 20.96 7.57 3.02
N LEU A 49 20.90 6.29 3.40
CA LEU A 49 21.72 5.74 4.48
C LEU A 49 23.22 5.78 4.18
N SER A 50 23.60 5.55 2.92
CA SER A 50 25.01 5.66 2.49
C SER A 50 25.53 7.10 2.54
N THR A 51 24.69 8.09 2.26
CA THR A 51 25.08 9.50 2.25
C THR A 51 25.09 10.12 3.65
N VAL A 52 24.14 9.74 4.52
CA VAL A 52 23.99 10.38 5.85
C VAL A 52 24.72 9.64 6.96
N CYS A 53 24.74 8.31 6.92
CA CYS A 53 25.27 7.47 7.99
C CYS A 53 26.43 6.59 7.54
N GLU A 54 26.95 6.80 6.32
CA GLU A 54 28.01 5.97 5.70
C GLU A 54 27.72 4.46 5.77
N THR A 55 26.43 4.10 5.78
CA THR A 55 26.02 2.72 6.08
C THR A 55 26.40 1.79 4.94
N PRO A 56 27.12 0.69 5.22
CA PRO A 56 27.44 -0.33 4.22
C PRO A 56 26.16 -0.95 3.64
N SER A 57 26.15 -1.19 2.32
CA SER A 57 24.99 -1.77 1.62
C SER A 57 24.55 -3.14 2.16
N ASN A 58 25.50 -3.93 2.69
CA ASN A 58 25.21 -5.22 3.34
C ASN A 58 24.44 -5.06 4.67
N HIS A 59 24.53 -3.91 5.35
CA HIS A 59 23.81 -3.63 6.59
C HIS A 59 22.39 -3.08 6.35
N THR A 60 22.09 -2.58 5.14
CA THR A 60 20.79 -1.95 4.86
C THR A 60 19.59 -2.85 5.13
N ASN A 61 19.72 -4.17 4.92
CA ASN A 61 18.66 -5.11 5.27
C ASN A 61 18.37 -5.14 6.77
N ALA A 62 19.41 -5.25 7.59
CA ALA A 62 19.27 -5.25 9.04
C ALA A 62 18.66 -3.92 9.53
N VAL A 63 19.14 -2.81 8.98
CA VAL A 63 18.61 -1.47 9.29
C VAL A 63 17.13 -1.36 8.97
N ILE A 64 16.68 -1.79 7.78
CA ILE A 64 15.25 -1.72 7.40
C ILE A 64 14.40 -2.61 8.32
N ILE A 65 14.87 -3.81 8.68
CA ILE A 65 14.16 -4.73 9.56
C ILE A 65 13.97 -4.10 10.95
N GLU A 66 15.05 -3.58 11.55
CA GLU A 66 14.97 -2.92 12.86
C GLU A 66 14.15 -1.63 12.82
N ALA A 67 14.31 -0.83 11.76
CA ALA A 67 13.48 0.37 11.54
C ALA A 67 12.00 0.03 11.45
N ASN A 68 11.63 -1.07 10.76
CA ASN A 68 10.23 -1.51 10.69
C ASN A 68 9.67 -1.89 12.07
N LYS A 69 10.48 -2.51 12.95
CA LYS A 69 10.06 -2.78 14.34
C LYS A 69 9.80 -1.49 15.11
N VAL A 70 10.65 -0.48 14.95
CA VAL A 70 10.47 0.83 15.59
C VAL A 70 9.24 1.53 15.04
N LEU A 71 9.03 1.53 13.73
CA LEU A 71 7.85 2.11 13.07
C LEU A 71 6.56 1.49 13.61
N LYS A 72 6.51 0.17 13.74
CA LYS A 72 5.34 -0.53 14.29
C LYS A 72 5.08 -0.14 15.75
N ARG A 73 6.13 -0.19 16.58
CA ARG A 73 6.01 0.02 18.02
C ARG A 73 5.72 1.47 18.40
N VAL A 74 6.36 2.44 17.73
CA VAL A 74 6.38 3.85 18.15
C VAL A 74 5.42 4.70 17.33
N TYR A 75 5.31 4.44 16.02
CA TYR A 75 4.54 5.27 15.11
C TYR A 75 3.24 4.61 14.62
N GLY A 76 3.01 3.34 14.95
CA GLY A 76 1.85 2.59 14.46
C GLY A 76 1.89 2.35 12.94
N PHE A 77 3.06 2.37 12.31
CA PHE A 77 3.22 2.10 10.88
C PHE A 77 3.92 0.77 10.62
N LYS A 78 3.55 0.08 9.56
CA LYS A 78 4.29 -1.08 9.02
C LYS A 78 4.81 -0.75 7.62
N LEU A 79 6.07 -1.14 7.36
CA LEU A 79 6.59 -1.22 6.01
C LEU A 79 6.16 -2.55 5.38
N VAL A 80 5.46 -2.48 4.27
CA VAL A 80 5.11 -3.63 3.44
C VAL A 80 5.93 -3.58 2.17
N GLN A 81 6.63 -4.68 1.89
CA GLN A 81 7.43 -4.82 0.69
C GLN A 81 6.54 -5.17 -0.50
N VAL A 82 6.64 -4.38 -1.56
CA VAL A 82 5.91 -4.59 -2.82
C VAL A 82 6.89 -4.79 -3.97
N LYS A 83 6.57 -5.71 -4.89
CA LYS A 83 7.42 -5.99 -6.06
C LYS A 83 6.95 -5.14 -7.23
N ALA A 84 7.85 -4.30 -7.74
CA ALA A 84 7.61 -3.53 -8.96
C ALA A 84 8.56 -3.97 -10.08
N LYS A 85 8.20 -3.63 -11.33
CA LYS A 85 9.10 -3.82 -12.49
C LYS A 85 10.45 -3.11 -12.31
N SER A 86 10.48 -2.01 -11.57
CA SER A 86 11.70 -1.25 -11.25
C SER A 86 12.49 -1.79 -10.05
N GLY A 87 12.13 -2.94 -9.51
CA GLY A 87 12.75 -3.55 -8.33
C GLY A 87 11.89 -3.44 -7.07
N ILE A 88 12.53 -3.60 -5.91
CA ILE A 88 11.85 -3.64 -4.61
C ILE A 88 11.44 -2.22 -4.19
N GLN A 89 10.16 -2.05 -3.85
CA GLN A 89 9.62 -0.84 -3.23
C GLN A 89 8.95 -1.19 -1.91
N TYR A 90 8.73 -0.19 -1.07
CA TYR A 90 8.01 -0.31 0.19
C TYR A 90 6.86 0.69 0.21
N ILE A 91 5.69 0.22 0.62
CA ILE A 91 4.60 1.08 1.06
C ILE A 91 4.64 1.15 2.58
N VAL A 92 4.32 2.32 3.10
CA VAL A 92 4.18 2.56 4.54
C VAL A 92 2.69 2.63 4.79
N VAL A 93 2.18 1.76 5.65
CA VAL A 93 0.74 1.62 5.91
C VAL A 93 0.53 1.56 7.42
N LEU A 94 -0.69 1.79 7.89
CA LEU A 94 -1.01 1.67 9.31
C LEU A 94 -0.86 0.20 9.75
N ASN A 95 -0.31 0.00 10.95
CA ASN A 95 -0.07 -1.32 11.53
C ASN A 95 -1.33 -1.92 12.17
N GLU A 96 -2.30 -1.07 12.52
CA GLU A 96 -3.60 -1.50 13.04
C GLU A 96 -4.61 -1.60 11.90
N GLU A 97 -5.52 -2.58 11.99
CA GLU A 97 -6.68 -2.64 11.11
C GLU A 97 -7.47 -1.35 11.32
N CYS A 98 -7.62 -0.57 10.25
CA CYS A 98 -8.30 0.71 10.35
C CYS A 98 -9.78 0.43 10.69
N GLU A 99 -10.20 0.66 11.95
CA GLU A 99 -11.62 0.67 12.35
C GLU A 99 -12.41 1.80 11.66
N SER A 100 -11.71 2.65 10.90
CA SER A 100 -12.24 3.78 10.15
C SER A 100 -11.61 3.87 8.76
N LEU A 101 -12.15 4.68 7.85
CA LEU A 101 -11.54 4.91 6.54
C LEU A 101 -10.18 5.62 6.68
N PRO A 102 -9.18 5.35 5.81
CA PRO A 102 -7.83 5.90 5.93
C PRO A 102 -7.86 7.41 6.22
N SER A 103 -7.48 7.78 7.44
CA SER A 103 -7.54 9.16 7.96
C SER A 103 -6.45 10.07 7.39
N THR A 104 -5.54 9.50 6.59
CA THR A 104 -4.30 10.15 6.13
C THR A 104 -4.39 10.78 4.75
N VAL A 105 -5.55 10.74 4.08
CA VAL A 105 -5.78 11.59 2.90
C VAL A 105 -6.16 12.98 3.44
N SER A 106 -5.31 13.99 3.17
CA SER A 106 -5.42 15.32 3.76
C SER A 106 -6.71 16.06 3.44
N ASP A 107 -7.40 15.68 2.36
CA ASP A 107 -8.68 16.24 1.95
C ASP A 107 -9.81 15.21 2.12
N SER A 108 -10.85 15.63 2.83
CA SER A 108 -12.10 14.88 3.01
C SER A 108 -12.75 14.45 1.68
N GLN A 109 -12.58 15.22 0.61
CA GLN A 109 -13.13 14.92 -0.71
C GLN A 109 -12.36 13.81 -1.42
N GLU A 110 -11.03 13.91 -1.50
CA GLU A 110 -10.19 12.88 -2.10
C GLU A 110 -10.37 11.53 -1.41
N ARG A 111 -10.51 11.55 -0.07
CA ARG A 111 -10.82 10.34 0.71
C ARG A 111 -12.16 9.72 0.31
N ARG A 112 -13.23 10.52 0.23
CA ARG A 112 -14.55 10.03 -0.18
C ARG A 112 -14.51 9.44 -1.58
N LEU A 113 -13.81 10.11 -2.50
CA LEU A 113 -13.62 9.65 -3.88
C LEU A 113 -12.89 8.31 -3.93
N LEU A 114 -11.77 8.17 -3.20
CA LEU A 114 -11.00 6.93 -3.14
C LEU A 114 -11.83 5.78 -2.57
N VAL A 115 -12.52 6.02 -1.45
CA VAL A 115 -13.31 4.98 -0.77
C VAL A 115 -14.48 4.53 -1.64
N ALA A 116 -15.21 5.46 -2.26
CA ALA A 116 -16.28 5.10 -3.18
C ALA A 116 -15.78 4.30 -4.39
N THR A 117 -14.60 4.66 -4.92
CA THR A 117 -13.96 3.94 -6.02
C THR A 117 -13.61 2.50 -5.62
N LEU A 118 -12.91 2.33 -4.48
CA LEU A 118 -12.53 1.00 -3.98
C LEU A 118 -13.76 0.14 -3.68
N LEU A 119 -14.77 0.75 -3.05
CA LEU A 119 -16.04 0.10 -2.76
C LEU A 119 -16.73 -0.37 -4.04
N HIS A 120 -16.81 0.46 -5.07
CA HIS A 120 -17.44 0.08 -6.33
C HIS A 120 -16.71 -1.09 -7.02
N ILE A 121 -15.37 -1.07 -7.04
CA ILE A 121 -14.59 -2.20 -7.57
C ILE A 121 -14.86 -3.47 -6.77
N PHE A 122 -14.84 -3.39 -5.45
CA PHE A 122 -15.07 -4.53 -4.56
C PHE A 122 -16.47 -5.12 -4.76
N MET A 123 -17.51 -4.27 -4.78
CA MET A 123 -18.89 -4.72 -4.98
C MET A 123 -19.12 -5.31 -6.38
N THR A 124 -18.38 -4.85 -7.39
CA THR A 124 -18.47 -5.40 -8.76
C THR A 124 -17.79 -6.77 -8.89
N ALA A 125 -16.86 -7.11 -7.99
CA ALA A 125 -16.06 -8.35 -8.03
C ALA A 125 -15.30 -8.57 -9.36
N ALA A 126 -15.04 -7.49 -10.11
CA ALA A 126 -14.32 -7.52 -11.38
C ALA A 126 -13.62 -6.17 -11.64
N PRO A 127 -12.64 -6.10 -12.56
CA PRO A 127 -12.09 -4.84 -13.02
C PRO A 127 -13.18 -3.93 -13.59
N VAL A 128 -13.26 -2.70 -13.11
CA VAL A 128 -14.29 -1.74 -13.52
C VAL A 128 -13.76 -0.88 -14.65
N LYS A 129 -14.50 -0.74 -15.75
CA LYS A 129 -14.10 0.12 -16.86
C LYS A 129 -14.05 1.59 -16.42
N GLU A 130 -13.16 2.35 -17.02
CA GLU A 130 -13.03 3.79 -16.75
C GLU A 130 -14.37 4.53 -16.92
N GLU A 131 -15.08 4.25 -18.01
CA GLU A 131 -16.39 4.84 -18.33
C GLU A 131 -17.45 4.51 -17.26
N ASP A 132 -17.52 3.26 -16.81
CA ASP A 132 -18.47 2.81 -15.78
C ASP A 132 -18.13 3.42 -14.41
N MET A 133 -16.84 3.51 -14.08
CA MET A 133 -16.36 4.14 -12.84
C MET A 133 -16.76 5.62 -12.78
N TYR A 134 -16.53 6.38 -13.85
CA TYR A 134 -16.90 7.80 -13.87
C TYR A 134 -18.41 7.99 -13.77
N LYS A 135 -19.20 7.17 -14.48
CA LYS A 135 -20.64 7.20 -14.39
C LYS A 135 -21.13 6.96 -12.96
N PHE A 136 -20.62 5.93 -12.29
CA PHE A 136 -20.95 5.65 -10.89
C PHE A 136 -20.62 6.83 -9.96
N LEU A 137 -19.42 7.42 -10.11
CA LEU A 137 -19.00 8.53 -9.26
C LEU A 137 -19.81 9.81 -9.49
N ILE A 138 -20.26 10.06 -10.73
CA ILE A 138 -21.17 11.16 -11.07
C ILE A 138 -22.54 10.93 -10.44
N GLU A 139 -23.12 9.74 -10.59
CA GLU A 139 -24.41 9.38 -9.99
C GLU A 139 -24.37 9.45 -8.45
N ALA A 140 -23.21 9.16 -7.84
CA ALA A 140 -22.97 9.29 -6.41
C ALA A 140 -22.73 10.75 -5.95
N GLY A 141 -22.67 11.72 -6.86
CA GLY A 141 -22.38 13.14 -6.55
C GLY A 141 -20.96 13.39 -6.06
N LEU A 142 -20.01 12.51 -6.40
CA LEU A 142 -18.60 12.59 -6.00
C LEU A 142 -17.68 13.08 -7.13
N LEU A 143 -18.20 13.16 -8.36
CA LEU A 143 -17.49 13.62 -9.54
C LEU A 143 -18.44 14.48 -10.41
N GLU A 144 -17.93 15.57 -10.98
CA GLU A 144 -18.67 16.34 -11.98
C GLU A 144 -18.27 15.91 -13.41
N ASP A 145 -19.14 16.11 -14.40
CA ASP A 145 -18.94 15.68 -15.79
C ASP A 145 -17.63 16.19 -16.43
N ASN A 146 -17.15 17.36 -16.01
CA ASN A 146 -15.93 17.98 -16.53
C ASN A 146 -14.82 18.15 -15.48
N ASP A 147 -14.91 17.42 -14.36
CA ASP A 147 -13.88 17.47 -13.31
C ASP A 147 -12.63 16.67 -13.70
N LEU A 148 -11.77 17.32 -14.49
CA LEU A 148 -10.48 16.76 -14.91
C LEU A 148 -9.52 16.55 -13.73
N ALA A 149 -9.66 17.30 -12.65
CA ALA A 149 -8.78 17.19 -11.49
C ALA A 149 -9.04 15.88 -10.74
N SER A 150 -10.30 15.57 -10.43
CA SER A 150 -10.68 14.31 -9.77
C SER A 150 -10.42 13.08 -10.64
N ARG A 151 -10.61 13.17 -11.97
CA ARG A 151 -10.21 12.09 -12.89
C ARG A 151 -8.70 11.85 -12.88
N LYS A 152 -7.90 12.92 -12.77
CA LYS A 152 -6.44 12.80 -12.61
C LYS A 152 -6.06 12.19 -11.26
N LEU A 153 -6.81 12.47 -10.19
CA LEU A 153 -6.60 11.80 -8.90
C LEU A 153 -6.74 10.28 -9.04
N LEU A 154 -7.82 9.81 -9.69
CA LEU A 154 -8.07 8.39 -9.91
C LEU A 154 -6.98 7.74 -10.77
N THR A 155 -6.69 8.32 -11.94
CA THR A 155 -5.79 7.72 -12.94
C THR A 155 -4.30 7.89 -12.60
N THR A 156 -3.92 8.92 -11.84
CA THR A 156 -2.52 9.27 -11.58
C THR A 156 -2.17 9.25 -10.10
N THR A 157 -2.92 9.93 -9.24
CA THR A 157 -2.52 10.07 -7.83
C THR A 157 -2.70 8.75 -7.08
N PHE A 158 -3.90 8.17 -7.11
CA PHE A 158 -4.20 6.92 -6.41
C PHE A 158 -3.48 5.72 -7.03
N THR A 159 -3.15 5.77 -8.31
CA THR A 159 -2.32 4.75 -8.96
C THR A 159 -0.86 4.84 -8.53
N ARG A 160 -0.28 6.05 -8.47
CA ARG A 160 1.07 6.27 -7.94
C ARG A 160 1.19 5.94 -6.46
N GLN A 161 0.13 6.13 -5.70
CA GLN A 161 0.05 5.72 -4.29
C GLN A 161 -0.23 4.22 -4.12
N MET A 162 -0.48 3.48 -5.21
CA MET A 162 -0.80 2.04 -5.23
C MET A 162 -2.12 1.67 -4.54
N TYR A 163 -3.05 2.61 -4.38
CA TYR A 163 -4.41 2.27 -3.99
C TYR A 163 -5.20 1.68 -5.16
N LEU A 164 -4.95 2.17 -6.37
CA LEU A 164 -5.59 1.69 -7.59
C LEU A 164 -4.56 1.13 -8.53
N GLN A 165 -4.94 0.09 -9.26
CA GLN A 165 -4.25 -0.32 -10.47
C GLN A 165 -5.08 0.16 -11.66
N TYR A 166 -4.46 0.96 -12.52
CA TYR A 166 -5.06 1.46 -13.75
C TYR A 166 -4.31 0.87 -14.94
N SER A 167 -4.99 0.07 -15.74
CA SER A 167 -4.34 -0.65 -16.84
C SER A 167 -5.23 -0.75 -18.07
N LYS A 168 -4.60 -0.90 -19.23
CA LYS A 168 -5.27 -1.16 -20.50
C LYS A 168 -5.43 -2.66 -20.66
N VAL A 169 -6.66 -3.12 -20.84
CA VAL A 169 -7.02 -4.52 -21.06
C VAL A 169 -7.60 -4.68 -22.47
N GLY A 170 -7.21 -5.75 -23.15
CA GLY A 170 -7.59 -6.02 -24.54
C GLY A 170 -6.60 -5.47 -25.57
N GLU A 171 -6.90 -5.69 -26.85
CA GLU A 171 -6.03 -5.34 -27.99
C GLU A 171 -6.78 -4.50 -29.03
N GLY A 172 -6.03 -3.67 -29.77
CA GLY A 172 -6.56 -2.83 -30.84
C GLY A 172 -7.64 -1.84 -30.37
N ASP A 173 -8.70 -1.72 -31.19
CA ASP A 173 -9.83 -0.80 -30.96
C ASP A 173 -10.78 -1.27 -29.84
N LEU A 174 -10.66 -2.52 -29.41
CA LEU A 174 -11.45 -3.08 -28.31
C LEU A 174 -10.82 -2.83 -26.94
N ALA A 175 -9.60 -2.30 -26.91
CA ALA A 175 -8.89 -2.13 -25.67
C ALA A 175 -9.54 -1.04 -24.79
N ARG A 176 -9.75 -1.37 -23.52
CA ARG A 176 -10.40 -0.50 -22.54
C ARG A 176 -9.47 -0.27 -21.36
N TYR A 177 -9.57 0.90 -20.76
CA TYR A 177 -8.93 1.15 -19.48
C TYR A 177 -9.84 0.68 -18.34
N VAL A 178 -9.24 0.00 -17.36
CA VAL A 178 -9.95 -0.53 -16.20
C VAL A 178 -9.22 -0.17 -14.91
N PHE A 179 -10.01 -0.04 -13.84
CA PHE A 179 -9.56 0.12 -12.47
C PHE A 179 -9.68 -1.20 -11.71
N GLN A 180 -8.67 -1.49 -10.90
CA GLN A 180 -8.63 -2.59 -9.94
C GLN A 180 -8.07 -2.09 -8.61
N TRP A 181 -8.23 -2.89 -7.54
CA TRP A 181 -7.56 -2.64 -6.27
C TRP A 181 -6.04 -2.74 -6.45
N GLY A 182 -5.31 -1.78 -5.89
CA GLY A 182 -3.86 -1.83 -5.79
C GLY A 182 -3.40 -2.43 -4.46
N GLU A 183 -2.12 -2.80 -4.38
CA GLU A 183 -1.55 -3.48 -3.21
C GLU A 183 -1.68 -2.66 -1.92
N ARG A 184 -1.65 -1.32 -1.97
CA ARG A 184 -1.86 -0.49 -0.77
C ARG A 184 -3.31 -0.58 -0.27
N ALA A 185 -4.28 -0.67 -1.16
CA ALA A 185 -5.69 -0.76 -0.76
C ALA A 185 -5.96 -2.05 0.03
N SER A 186 -5.38 -3.18 -0.41
CA SER A 186 -5.49 -4.46 0.31
C SER A 186 -4.84 -4.45 1.70
N GLU A 187 -3.86 -3.57 1.94
CA GLU A 187 -3.20 -3.46 3.24
C GLU A 187 -3.86 -2.43 4.17
N GLU A 188 -4.45 -1.36 3.63
CA GLU A 188 -5.00 -0.25 4.42
C GLU A 188 -6.54 -0.29 4.56
N VAL A 189 -7.26 -0.95 3.66
CA VAL A 189 -8.72 -0.89 3.58
C VAL A 189 -9.31 -2.29 3.75
N PRO A 190 -9.78 -2.66 4.95
CA PRO A 190 -10.41 -3.96 5.16
C PRO A 190 -11.68 -4.08 4.31
N LYS A 191 -11.75 -5.05 3.39
CA LYS A 191 -12.95 -5.28 2.57
C LYS A 191 -14.20 -5.53 3.42
N LEU A 192 -14.03 -6.19 4.57
CA LEU A 192 -15.13 -6.43 5.51
C LEU A 192 -15.69 -5.12 6.07
N PHE A 193 -14.84 -4.12 6.32
CA PHE A 193 -15.28 -2.81 6.76
C PHE A 193 -16.15 -2.14 5.69
N LEU A 194 -15.72 -2.18 4.42
CA LEU A 194 -16.51 -1.64 3.30
C LEU A 194 -17.85 -2.37 3.14
N LEU A 195 -17.85 -3.69 3.27
CA LEU A 195 -19.06 -4.51 3.18
C LEU A 195 -20.05 -4.19 4.30
N ASN A 196 -19.57 -4.05 5.54
CA ASN A 196 -20.40 -3.68 6.68
C ASN A 196 -21.05 -2.31 6.48
N LYS A 197 -20.31 -1.34 5.93
CA LYS A 197 -20.86 -0.01 5.63
C LYS A 197 -21.92 -0.04 4.54
N MET A 198 -21.77 -0.91 3.53
CA MET A 198 -22.83 -1.13 2.55
C MET A 198 -24.05 -1.82 3.16
N ALA A 199 -23.85 -2.86 3.95
CA ALA A 199 -24.92 -3.55 4.65
C ALA A 199 -25.75 -2.58 5.51
N GLU A 200 -25.08 -1.71 6.28
CA GLU A 200 -25.70 -0.64 7.06
C GLU A 200 -26.52 0.32 6.18
N ALA A 201 -25.95 0.81 5.07
CA ALA A 201 -26.62 1.76 4.18
C ALA A 201 -27.86 1.20 3.47
N PHE A 202 -27.89 -0.12 3.22
CA PHE A 202 -28.99 -0.79 2.55
C PHE A 202 -29.96 -1.50 3.51
N GLU A 203 -29.76 -1.37 4.83
CA GLU A 203 -30.52 -2.09 5.87
C GLU A 203 -30.50 -3.62 5.66
N LYS A 204 -29.34 -4.13 5.24
CA LYS A 204 -29.10 -5.57 5.01
C LYS A 204 -28.02 -6.08 5.95
N THR A 205 -27.86 -7.39 5.97
CA THR A 205 -26.71 -8.04 6.61
C THR A 205 -25.58 -8.25 5.58
N PRO A 206 -24.30 -8.22 5.98
CA PRO A 206 -23.15 -8.36 5.05
C PRO A 206 -23.18 -9.63 4.20
N ASP A 207 -23.73 -10.72 4.74
CA ASP A 207 -23.91 -12.02 4.07
C ASP A 207 -24.95 -11.99 2.94
N HIS A 208 -25.72 -10.91 2.79
CA HIS A 208 -26.57 -10.70 1.62
C HIS A 208 -25.78 -10.76 0.31
N TRP A 209 -24.54 -10.28 0.33
CA TRP A 209 -23.58 -10.40 -0.76
C TRP A 209 -22.61 -11.54 -0.46
N TYR A 210 -23.06 -12.77 -0.70
CA TYR A 210 -22.34 -13.98 -0.28
C TYR A 210 -20.89 -14.03 -0.78
N GLU A 211 -20.63 -13.72 -2.05
CA GLU A 211 -19.28 -13.76 -2.62
C GLU A 211 -18.36 -12.72 -1.98
N GLN A 212 -18.85 -11.49 -1.81
CA GLN A 212 -18.13 -10.39 -1.17
C GLN A 212 -17.86 -10.68 0.30
N TYR A 213 -18.81 -11.27 1.01
CA TYR A 213 -18.66 -11.67 2.41
C TYR A 213 -17.61 -12.78 2.56
N LYS A 214 -17.64 -13.78 1.67
CA LYS A 214 -16.65 -14.86 1.65
C LYS A 214 -15.25 -14.30 1.41
N GLU A 215 -15.07 -13.46 0.40
CA GLU A 215 -13.78 -12.81 0.10
C GLU A 215 -13.27 -11.99 1.29
N ALA A 216 -14.14 -11.14 1.85
CA ALA A 216 -13.79 -10.25 2.96
C ALA A 216 -13.41 -11.02 4.24
N THR A 217 -14.07 -12.14 4.54
CA THR A 217 -13.78 -12.95 5.73
C THR A 217 -12.55 -13.84 5.55
N GLU A 218 -12.26 -14.32 4.34
CA GLU A 218 -11.03 -15.06 4.04
C GLU A 218 -9.79 -14.17 4.19
N GLU A 219 -9.88 -12.90 3.75
CA GLU A 219 -8.81 -11.91 3.91
C GLU A 219 -8.49 -11.62 5.38
N THR A 220 -9.52 -11.37 6.21
CA THR A 220 -9.33 -11.16 7.66
C THR A 220 -8.65 -12.35 8.33
N ARG A 221 -9.04 -13.60 7.98
CA ARG A 221 -8.41 -14.81 8.54
C ARG A 221 -6.93 -14.96 8.15
N GLN A 222 -6.55 -14.53 6.95
CA GLN A 222 -5.16 -14.57 6.53
C GLN A 222 -4.35 -13.52 7.30
N ASN A 223 -4.88 -12.30 7.46
CA ASN A 223 -4.21 -11.23 8.20
C ASN A 223 -3.99 -11.58 9.69
N THR A 224 -4.95 -12.25 10.36
CA THR A 224 -4.79 -12.70 11.75
C THR A 224 -3.72 -13.78 11.93
N ASN A 225 -3.39 -14.56 10.88
CA ASN A 225 -2.42 -15.65 10.96
C ASN A 225 -0.97 -15.20 10.65
N THR A 226 -0.79 -14.02 10.05
CA THR A 226 0.53 -13.42 9.74
C THR A 226 0.95 -12.29 10.68
N SER A 227 0.12 -11.96 11.67
CA SER A 227 0.38 -10.89 12.66
C SER A 227 1.25 -11.37 13.82
#